data_AF-A0A6L8FIB0-F1
#
_entry.id   AF-A0A6L8FIB0-F1
#
_cell.length_a   1.000
_cell.length_b   1.000
_cell.length_c   1.000
_cell.angle_alpha   90.00
_cell.angle_beta   90.00
_cell.angle_gamma   90.00
#
_symmetry.space_group_name_H-M   'P 1'
#
loop_
_entity.id
_entity.type
_entity.pdbx_description
1 polymer ?
#
loop_
_entity_poly.entity_id
_entity_poly.type
_entity_poly.pdbx_seq_one_letter_code
_entity_poly.pdbx_strand_id
1 'polypeptide(L)' 'MRGGLVFGEGRGRVSERVARQAERLAREHGAHFRCRDIPGEGWRYWFTLADGGNNANRQTERAVRSSLAAAGLDIRRLA' A
#
# COMPACT_ATOMS: atom_id res chain seq x y z
N MET A 1 8.50 -7.01 16.36
CA MET A 1 8.27 -6.56 14.97
C MET A 1 8.39 -5.04 14.97
N ARG A 2 9.39 -4.46 14.29
CA ARG A 2 9.50 -3.00 14.17
C ARG A 2 8.33 -2.51 13.32
N GLY A 3 7.52 -1.62 13.88
CA GLY A 3 6.26 -1.17 13.30
C GLY A 3 6.52 -0.13 12.22
N GLY A 4 6.68 -0.58 10.97
CA GLY A 4 6.73 0.33 9.83
C GLY A 4 5.42 1.14 9.72
N LEU A 5 5.54 2.40 9.33
CA LEU A 5 4.40 3.31 9.21
C LEU A 5 3.41 2.80 8.14
N VAL A 6 2.13 2.72 8.50
CA VAL A 6 1.05 2.20 7.65
C VAL A 6 0.29 3.34 6.99
N PHE A 7 -0.09 3.17 5.71
CA PHE A 7 -0.98 4.10 5.00
C PHE A 7 -1.82 3.38 3.94
N GLY A 8 -2.81 4.09 3.38
CA GLY A 8 -3.61 3.59 2.26
C GLY A 8 -4.43 2.35 2.59
N GLU A 9 -4.90 2.24 3.84
CA GLU A 9 -5.68 1.10 4.31
C GLU A 9 -7.06 1.06 3.68
N GLY A 10 -7.49 -0.14 3.32
CA GLY A 10 -8.85 -0.37 2.84
C GLY A 10 -9.31 -1.80 3.06
N ARG A 11 -10.59 -2.02 2.78
CA ARG A 11 -11.28 -3.30 2.94
C ARG A 11 -11.62 -3.89 1.58
N GLY A 12 -11.72 -5.21 1.51
CA GLY A 12 -12.07 -5.96 0.32
C GLY A 12 -10.88 -6.71 -0.28
N ARG A 13 -11.21 -7.73 -1.09
CA ARG A 13 -10.22 -8.57 -1.76
C ARG A 13 -9.74 -7.88 -3.02
N VAL A 14 -8.49 -7.43 -3.00
CA VAL A 14 -7.83 -6.87 -4.18
C VAL A 14 -7.54 -8.00 -5.18
N SER A 15 -7.85 -7.77 -6.46
CA SER A 15 -7.54 -8.74 -7.52
C SER A 15 -6.02 -8.98 -7.61
N GLU A 16 -5.61 -10.18 -8.03
CA GLU A 16 -4.18 -10.52 -8.10
C GLU A 16 -3.41 -9.59 -9.07
N ARG A 17 -4.06 -9.15 -10.15
CA ARG A 17 -3.49 -8.17 -11.10
C ARG A 17 -3.22 -6.83 -10.41
N VAL A 18 -4.22 -6.29 -9.70
CA VAL A 18 -4.07 -5.02 -8.99
C VAL A 18 -3.06 -5.14 -7.85
N ALA A 19 -3.07 -6.25 -7.11
CA ALA A 19 -2.12 -6.50 -6.02
C ALA A 19 -0.67 -6.55 -6.52
N ARG A 20 -0.40 -7.25 -7.63
CA ARG A 20 0.93 -7.28 -8.26
C ARG A 20 1.38 -5.89 -8.72
N GLN A 21 0.46 -5.13 -9.32
CA GLN A 21 0.76 -3.79 -9.81
C GLN A 21 1.01 -2.82 -8.65
N ALA A 22 0.19 -2.86 -7.61
CA ALA A 22 0.35 -2.05 -6.41
C ALA A 22 1.66 -2.38 -5.66
N GLU A 23 2.01 -3.66 -5.52
CA GLU A 23 3.29 -4.09 -4.91
C GLU A 23 4.49 -3.61 -5.73
N ARG A 24 4.45 -3.72 -7.07
CA ARG A 24 5.53 -3.22 -7.93
C ARG A 24 5.75 -1.73 -7.74
N LEU A 25 4.68 -0.94 -7.84
CA LEU A 25 4.75 0.52 -7.69
C LEU A 25 5.16 0.92 -6.26
N ALA A 26 4.71 0.21 -5.23
CA ALA A 26 5.14 0.45 -3.85
C ALA A 26 6.65 0.22 -3.69
N ARG A 27 7.18 -0.88 -4.24
CA ARG A 27 8.61 -1.23 -4.13
C ARG A 27 9.52 -0.24 -4.83
N GLU A 28 9.10 0.34 -5.94
CA GLU A 28 9.85 1.39 -6.67
C GLU A 28 10.17 2.61 -5.77
N HIS A 29 9.37 2.84 -4.72
CA HIS A 29 9.55 3.96 -3.79
C HIS A 29 10.01 3.52 -2.39
N GLY A 30 10.32 2.24 -2.17
CA GLY A 30 10.74 1.72 -0.87
C GLY A 30 9.57 1.45 0.11
N ALA A 31 8.39 1.18 -0.42
CA ALA A 31 7.22 0.72 0.34
C ALA A 31 6.86 -0.72 -0.01
N HIS A 32 5.98 -1.33 0.78
CA HIS A 32 5.37 -2.62 0.50
C HIS A 32 3.86 -2.53 0.54
N PHE A 33 3.20 -3.31 -0.31
CA PHE A 33 1.78 -3.57 -0.29
C PHE A 33 1.49 -4.91 0.39
N ARG A 34 0.37 -4.97 1.11
CA ARG A 34 -0.14 -6.18 1.76
C ARG A 34 -1.62 -6.28 1.49
N CYS A 35 -2.10 -7.48 1.17
CA CYS A 35 -3.51 -7.81 1.08
C CYS A 35 -3.70 -9.21 1.65
N ARG A 36 -4.49 -9.36 2.72
CA ARG A 36 -4.76 -10.66 3.34
C ARG A 36 -6.15 -10.70 3.94
N ASP A 37 -6.67 -11.91 4.08
CA ASP A 37 -7.85 -12.18 4.89
C ASP A 37 -7.49 -12.16 6.36
N ILE A 38 -8.20 -11.38 7.17
CA ILE A 38 -8.00 -11.26 8.61
C ILE A 38 -9.19 -11.96 9.30
N PRO A 39 -8.94 -12.99 10.13
CA PRO A 39 -10.01 -13.71 10.83
C PRO A 39 -10.93 -12.75 11.60
N GLY A 40 -12.23 -12.82 11.35
CA GLY A 40 -13.24 -11.96 11.97
C GLY A 40 -13.39 -10.56 11.37
N GLU A 41 -12.49 -10.13 10.47
CA GLU A 41 -12.52 -8.79 9.85
C GLU A 41 -12.63 -8.82 8.32
N GLY A 42 -12.37 -9.98 7.71
CA GLY A 42 -12.37 -10.18 6.27
C GLY A 42 -11.10 -9.65 5.59
N TRP A 43 -11.15 -9.54 4.27
CA TRP A 43 -10.03 -9.05 3.45
C TRP A 43 -9.71 -7.59 3.75
N ARG A 44 -8.43 -7.32 4.01
CA ARG A 44 -7.88 -5.97 4.14
C ARG A 44 -6.63 -5.81 3.30
N TYR A 45 -6.38 -4.57 2.90
CA TYR A 45 -5.13 -4.18 2.26
C TYR A 45 -4.56 -2.91 2.88
N TRP A 46 -3.24 -2.78 2.83
CA TRP A 46 -2.52 -1.60 3.32
C TRP A 46 -1.12 -1.53 2.72
N PHE A 47 -0.48 -0.37 2.87
CA PHE A 47 0.91 -0.15 2.52
C PHE A 47 1.75 0.04 3.79
N THR A 48 2.98 -0.43 3.78
CA THR A 48 3.95 -0.25 4.86
C THR A 48 5.21 0.42 4.32
N LEU A 49 5.68 1.45 5.02
CA LEU A 49 6.95 2.10 4.73
C LEU A 49 8.09 1.42 5.47
N ALA A 50 9.28 1.44 4.88
CA ALA A 50 10.51 1.12 5.62
C ALA A 50 10.68 2.12 6.79
N ASP A 51 11.39 1.71 7.85
CA ASP A 51 11.72 2.59 8.99
C ASP A 51 12.65 3.73 8.53
N GLY A 52 12.09 4.75 7.89
CA GLY A 52 12.70 6.04 7.62
C GLY A 52 12.14 7.09 8.59
N GLY A 53 12.86 8.18 8.81
CA GLY A 53 12.31 9.30 9.59
C GLY A 53 11.03 9.87 8.95
N ASN A 54 10.20 10.55 9.76
CA ASN A 54 8.87 11.04 9.36
C ASN A 54 8.82 11.81 8.02
N ASN A 55 9.85 12.59 7.69
CA ASN A 55 9.90 13.35 6.44
C ASN A 55 10.14 12.46 5.21
N ALA A 56 11.03 11.48 5.31
CA ALA A 56 11.26 10.49 4.25
C ALA A 56 9.99 9.67 4.02
N ASN A 57 9.30 9.29 5.09
CA ASN A 57 8.04 8.54 5.01
C ASN A 57 6.94 9.30 4.25
N ARG A 58 6.79 10.61 4.49
CA ARG A 58 5.82 11.45 3.75
C ARG A 58 6.15 11.57 2.27
N GLN A 59 7.43 11.67 1.93
CA GLN A 59 7.87 11.73 0.53
C GLN A 59 7.59 10.41 -0.19
N THR A 60 7.94 9.28 0.42
CA THR A 60 7.65 7.95 -0.11
C THR A 60 6.15 7.73 -0.26
N GLU A 61 5.34 8.05 0.76
CA GLU A 61 3.88 7.94 0.67
C GLU A 61 3.33 8.73 -0.53
N ARG A 62 3.77 9.98 -0.70
CA ARG A 62 3.33 10.82 -1.81
C ARG A 62 3.74 10.25 -3.17
N ALA A 63 4.95 9.70 -3.28
CA ALA A 63 5.46 9.09 -4.51
C ALA A 63 4.66 7.83 -4.89
N VAL A 64 4.36 6.97 -3.91
CA VAL A 64 3.50 5.78 -4.10
C VAL A 64 2.10 6.21 -4.56
N ARG A 65 1.46 7.16 -3.86
CA ARG A 65 0.13 7.66 -4.24
C ARG A 65 0.09 8.21 -5.66
N SER A 66 1.11 8.97 -6.05
CA SER A 66 1.21 9.56 -7.39
C SER A 66 1.36 8.47 -8.46
N SER A 67 2.15 7.44 -8.19
CA SER A 67 2.37 6.33 -9.12
C SER A 67 1.14 5.44 -9.28
N LEU A 68 0.41 5.18 -8.19
CA LEU A 68 -0.88 4.49 -8.23
C LEU A 68 -1.89 5.28 -9.06
N ALA A 69 -2.02 6.59 -8.81
CA ALA A 69 -2.94 7.44 -9.56
C ALA A 69 -2.60 7.50 -11.06
N ALA A 70 -1.32 7.62 -11.42
CA ALA A 70 -0.86 7.58 -12.82
C ALA A 70 -1.15 6.23 -13.50
N ALA A 71 -1.22 5.16 -12.72
CA ALA A 71 -1.60 3.82 -13.17
C ALA A 71 -3.12 3.58 -13.19
N GLY A 72 -3.94 4.58 -12.87
CA GLY A 72 -5.40 4.46 -12.78
C GLY A 72 -5.89 3.68 -11.54
N LEU A 73 -5.05 3.54 -10.52
CA LEU A 73 -5.37 2.86 -9.28
C LEU A 73 -5.69 3.88 -8.18
N ASP A 74 -6.92 3.89 -7.68
CA ASP A 74 -7.29 4.66 -6.49
C ASP A 74 -6.93 3.85 -5.24
N ILE A 75 -5.98 4.36 -4.46
CA ILE A 75 -5.54 3.76 -3.19
C ILE A 75 -6.68 3.57 -2.18
N ARG A 76 -7.79 4.32 -2.29
CA ARG A 76 -8.97 4.17 -1.43
C ARG A 76 -9.96 3.11 -1.94
N ARG A 77 -9.80 2.63 -3.17
CA ARG A 77 -10.70 1.72 -3.88
C ARG A 77 -9.92 0.73 -4.75
N LEU A 78 -8.93 0.05 -4.15
CA LEU A 78 -8.16 -1.00 -4.83
C LEU A 78 -8.93 -2.32 -4.96
N ALA A 79 -9.95 -2.52 -4.13
CA ALA A 79 -10.81 -3.69 -4.11
C ALA A 79 -12.15 -3.41 -4.80
#